data_AF-A0AAN9YGX1-F1
#
_entry.id   AF-A0AAN9YGX1-F1
#
_cell.length_a   1.000
_cell.length_b   1.000
_cell.length_c   1.000
_cell.angle_alpha   90.00
_cell.angle_beta   90.00
_cell.angle_gamma   90.00
#
_symmetry.space_group_name_H-M   'P 1'
#
loop_
_entity.id
_entity.type
_entity.pdbx_description
1 polymer ?
#
loop_
_entity_poly.entity_id
_entity_poly.type
_entity_poly.pdbx_seq_one_letter_code
_entity_poly.pdbx_strand_id
1 'polypeptide(L)'
;MATVTESAPSQAGTEKYIPFETSVNYEKVAVGGAFENGRLESSWYKYASYLPHNVPGKQPPLEEFQHQDVGLRADPEKKALLNAPGAVFDEITPAIGTEVHNLQLSSLTSQQRDELALLAAERGVVVFKGQDFADIGKDRQREFGAHFGPLHVHQMGGQVKGYPELLPVYRDFTAGAVDNEIKNNVSSIKWHSDMSYEM
;
A
#
# COMPACT_ATOMS: atom_id res chain seq x y z
N MET A 1 -45.75 -8.34 -0.86
CA MET A 1 -45.46 -7.35 0.19
C MET A 1 -44.02 -6.93 0.03
N ALA A 2 -43.76 -5.67 -0.31
CA ALA A 2 -42.40 -5.16 -0.45
C ALA A 2 -41.90 -4.69 0.92
N THR A 3 -40.76 -5.22 1.35
CA THR A 3 -40.10 -4.79 2.59
C THR A 3 -39.55 -3.40 2.39
N VAL A 4 -40.13 -2.41 3.07
CA VAL A 4 -39.56 -1.07 3.18
C VAL A 4 -38.46 -1.14 4.23
N THR A 5 -37.24 -0.75 3.84
CA THR A 5 -36.15 -0.56 4.79
C THR A 5 -36.26 0.85 5.35
N GLU A 6 -36.68 0.98 6.61
CA GLU A 6 -36.56 2.24 7.34
C GLU A 6 -35.15 2.32 7.94
N SER A 7 -34.32 3.20 7.39
CA SER A 7 -33.06 3.59 8.02
C SER A 7 -33.37 4.59 9.14
N ALA A 8 -33.16 4.19 10.39
CA ALA A 8 -33.16 5.11 11.50
C ALA A 8 -32.03 6.15 11.31
N PRO A 9 -32.27 7.44 11.58
CA PRO A 9 -31.19 8.42 11.58
C PRO A 9 -30.14 7.99 12.62
N SER A 10 -28.88 7.92 12.20
CA SER A 10 -27.79 7.66 13.14
C SER A 10 -27.87 8.71 14.24
N GLN A 11 -27.95 8.27 15.49
CA GLN A 11 -27.62 9.16 16.60
C GLN A 11 -26.13 9.44 16.47
N ALA A 12 -25.80 10.51 15.74
CA ALA A 12 -24.47 11.06 15.71
C ALA A 12 -24.17 11.50 17.15
N GLY A 13 -23.45 10.66 17.88
CA GLY A 13 -22.82 11.06 19.12
C GLY A 13 -22.04 12.34 18.84
N THR A 14 -22.05 13.26 19.79
CA THR A 14 -21.32 14.54 19.70
C THR A 14 -19.79 14.36 19.68
N GLU A 15 -19.31 13.12 19.63
CA GLU A 15 -17.91 12.74 19.47
C GLU A 15 -17.53 12.65 18.00
N LYS A 16 -16.66 13.58 17.60
CA LYS A 16 -16.18 13.79 16.23
C LYS A 16 -15.06 12.83 15.79
N TYR A 17 -14.89 11.67 16.43
CA TYR A 17 -13.68 10.84 16.24
C TYR A 17 -13.98 9.35 16.24
N ILE A 18 -13.46 8.64 15.23
CA ILE A 18 -13.35 7.19 15.24
C ILE A 18 -11.93 6.85 15.71
N PRO A 19 -11.75 6.20 16.87
CA PRO A 19 -10.44 5.73 17.31
C PRO A 19 -9.96 4.61 16.37
N PHE A 20 -8.69 4.65 15.97
CA PHE A 20 -8.05 3.54 15.25
C PHE A 20 -7.23 2.72 16.25
N GLU A 21 -7.53 1.42 16.37
CA GLU A 21 -6.67 0.47 17.08
C GLU A 21 -5.75 -0.20 16.06
N THR A 22 -4.45 0.00 16.21
CA THR A 22 -3.45 -0.94 15.69
C THR A 22 -2.76 -1.56 16.88
N SER A 23 -2.65 -2.89 16.87
CA SER A 23 -2.32 -3.75 18.00
C SER A 23 -0.88 -3.64 18.51
N VAL A 24 -0.15 -2.57 18.19
CA VAL A 24 1.27 -2.47 18.49
C VAL A 24 1.58 -1.19 19.26
N ASN A 25 1.72 -1.35 20.58
CA ASN A 25 2.26 -0.33 21.48
C ASN A 25 3.80 -0.39 21.41
N TYR A 26 4.41 0.53 20.65
CA TYR A 26 5.86 0.56 20.43
C TYR A 26 6.69 1.11 21.61
N GLU A 27 6.07 1.64 22.68
CA GLU A 27 6.79 1.76 23.95
C GLU A 27 7.05 0.38 24.58
N LYS A 28 6.31 -0.66 24.14
CA LYS A 28 6.42 -2.05 24.60
C LYS A 28 6.90 -3.05 23.55
N VAL A 29 7.15 -2.67 22.30
CA VAL A 29 7.89 -3.52 21.32
C VAL A 29 9.38 -3.43 21.62
N ALA A 30 9.68 -3.85 22.85
CA ALA A 30 10.99 -4.14 23.36
C ALA A 30 11.11 -5.65 23.48
N VAL A 31 11.00 -6.35 22.36
CA VAL A 31 11.21 -7.79 22.36
C VAL A 31 12.16 -8.10 21.20
N GLY A 32 13.43 -8.29 21.56
CA GLY A 32 14.45 -8.91 20.70
C GLY A 32 15.70 -8.09 20.38
N GLY A 33 15.68 -6.76 20.53
CA GLY A 33 16.83 -5.88 20.28
C GLY A 33 17.06 -4.93 21.45
N ALA A 34 18.32 -4.80 21.88
CA ALA A 34 18.75 -4.09 23.08
C ALA A 34 18.13 -2.68 23.22
N PHE A 35 17.36 -2.49 24.29
CA PHE A 35 17.02 -1.16 24.80
C PHE A 35 18.14 -0.76 25.75
N GLU A 36 19.07 0.07 25.28
CA GLU A 36 19.92 0.85 26.18
C GLU A 36 19.34 2.26 26.26
N ASN A 37 18.93 2.69 27.46
CA ASN A 37 18.40 4.04 27.73
C ASN A 37 17.13 4.47 26.97
N GLY A 38 16.21 3.54 26.67
CA GLY A 38 14.87 3.88 26.16
C GLY A 38 14.82 4.36 24.71
N ARG A 39 15.85 4.03 23.91
CA ARG A 39 15.88 4.29 22.46
C ARG A 39 16.00 2.97 21.70
N LEU A 40 15.24 2.82 20.63
CA LEU A 40 15.46 1.77 19.63
C LEU A 40 16.84 2.00 19.00
N GLU A 41 17.80 1.14 19.29
CA GLU A 41 19.05 1.05 18.55
C GLU A 41 18.70 0.69 17.09
N SER A 42 18.86 1.63 16.17
CA SER A 42 18.46 1.51 14.76
C SER A 42 19.33 0.52 13.96
N SER A 43 20.29 -0.13 14.60
CA SER A 43 21.40 -0.86 13.97
C SER A 43 21.05 -2.31 13.58
N TRP A 44 19.98 -2.91 14.11
CA TRP A 44 19.68 -4.33 13.87
C TRP A 44 18.68 -4.60 12.73
N TYR A 45 17.81 -3.65 12.39
CA TYR A 45 16.81 -3.80 11.32
C TYR A 45 17.03 -2.77 10.22
N LYS A 46 17.41 -3.24 9.03
CA LYS A 46 17.71 -2.40 7.84
C LYS A 46 16.61 -1.36 7.56
N TYR A 47 15.34 -1.74 7.74
CA TYR A 47 14.19 -0.88 7.45
C TYR A 47 13.55 -0.27 8.71
N ALA A 48 14.33 -0.06 9.79
CA ALA A 48 13.82 0.56 11.03
C ALA A 48 13.10 1.90 10.79
N SER A 49 13.53 2.67 9.79
CA SER A 49 12.90 3.95 9.45
C SER A 49 11.54 3.83 8.74
N TYR A 50 11.12 2.61 8.39
CA TYR A 50 9.82 2.27 7.78
C TYR A 50 8.86 1.63 8.79
N LEU A 51 9.29 1.44 10.05
CA LEU A 51 8.41 0.85 11.06
C LEU A 51 7.15 1.71 11.25
N PRO A 52 5.99 1.07 11.50
CA PRO A 52 4.74 1.78 11.68
C PRO A 52 4.86 2.81 12.81
N HIS A 53 4.45 4.04 12.50
CA HIS A 53 4.40 5.16 13.41
C HIS A 53 2.96 5.65 13.50
N ASN A 54 2.44 5.67 14.71
CA ASN A 54 1.09 6.14 15.00
C ASN A 54 1.17 7.59 15.47
N VAL A 55 0.63 8.51 14.68
CA VAL A 55 0.30 9.86 15.15
C VAL A 55 -1.21 9.95 15.20
N PRO A 56 -1.83 10.08 16.38
CA PRO A 56 -3.23 10.45 16.47
C PRO A 56 -3.43 11.78 15.73
N GLY A 57 -4.03 11.72 14.54
CA GLY A 57 -4.17 12.85 13.63
C GLY A 57 -5.51 12.79 12.91
N LYS A 58 -6.00 13.95 12.48
CA LYS A 58 -7.24 14.06 11.70
C LYS A 58 -6.85 14.26 10.24
N GLN A 59 -7.29 13.35 9.38
CA GLN A 59 -7.33 13.62 7.95
C GLN A 59 -8.57 14.49 7.66
N PRO A 60 -8.52 15.39 6.67
CA PRO A 60 -9.72 16.04 6.16
C PRO A 60 -10.69 14.96 5.61
N PRO A 61 -12.00 15.26 5.54
CA PRO A 61 -12.93 14.41 4.82
C PRO A 61 -12.44 14.13 3.39
N LEU A 62 -12.73 12.93 2.88
CA LEU A 62 -12.47 12.61 1.48
C LEU A 62 -13.31 13.53 0.59
N GLU A 63 -12.69 14.01 -0.48
CA GLU A 63 -13.33 14.82 -1.51
C GLU A 63 -13.36 14.01 -2.81
N GLU A 64 -14.45 14.13 -3.58
CA GLU A 64 -14.47 13.61 -4.94
C GLU A 64 -13.38 14.30 -5.76
N PHE A 65 -12.66 13.52 -6.55
CA PHE A 65 -11.72 14.05 -7.52
C PHE A 65 -11.92 13.36 -8.86
N GLN A 66 -11.70 14.10 -9.94
CA GLN A 66 -11.70 13.52 -11.27
C GLN A 66 -10.37 12.81 -11.51
N HIS A 67 -10.39 11.47 -11.48
CA HIS A 67 -9.21 10.69 -11.82
C HIS A 67 -8.87 10.83 -13.30
N GLN A 68 -7.60 11.14 -13.58
CA GLN A 68 -7.03 11.13 -14.93
C GLN A 68 -6.11 9.92 -15.03
N ASP A 69 -6.58 8.87 -15.72
CA ASP A 69 -5.81 7.65 -15.91
C ASP A 69 -4.60 7.93 -16.80
N VAL A 70 -3.41 7.73 -16.24
CA VAL A 70 -2.14 7.97 -16.93
C VAL A 70 -1.87 6.97 -18.05
N GLY A 71 -2.52 5.79 -18.02
CA GLY A 71 -2.50 4.82 -19.09
C GLY A 71 -3.11 5.35 -20.39
N LEU A 72 -3.99 6.35 -20.33
CA LEU A 72 -4.53 7.02 -21.53
C LEU A 72 -3.50 7.87 -22.27
N ARG A 73 -2.36 8.19 -21.64
CA ARG A 73 -1.24 8.91 -22.26
C ARG A 73 -0.20 7.98 -22.87
N ALA A 74 -0.27 6.68 -22.55
CA ALA A 74 0.70 5.69 -22.99
C ALA A 74 0.68 5.51 -24.52
N ASP A 75 1.81 5.10 -25.07
CA ASP A 75 1.83 4.46 -26.39
C ASP A 75 1.01 3.16 -26.31
N PRO A 76 -0.04 2.97 -27.14
CA PRO A 76 -0.82 1.73 -27.15
C PRO A 76 0.04 0.47 -27.34
N GLU A 77 1.14 0.59 -28.10
CA GLU A 77 2.09 -0.50 -28.35
C GLU A 77 3.11 -0.66 -27.22
N LYS A 78 3.12 0.23 -26.21
CA LYS A 78 3.99 0.19 -25.02
C LYS A 78 5.47 0.02 -25.39
N LYS A 79 5.88 0.69 -26.48
CA LYS A 79 7.18 0.44 -27.12
C LYS A 79 8.36 0.78 -26.23
N ALA A 80 8.28 1.84 -25.42
CA ALA A 80 9.40 2.24 -24.56
C ALA A 80 9.61 1.27 -23.39
N LEU A 81 8.53 0.67 -22.89
CA LEU A 81 8.54 -0.30 -21.82
C LEU A 81 8.91 -1.70 -22.32
N LEU A 82 8.20 -2.19 -23.34
CA LEU A 82 8.36 -3.57 -23.85
C LEU A 82 9.70 -3.80 -24.56
N ASN A 83 10.29 -2.75 -25.14
CA ASN A 83 11.62 -2.82 -25.75
C ASN A 83 12.73 -2.33 -24.81
N ALA A 84 12.47 -2.20 -23.50
CA ALA A 84 13.48 -1.82 -22.55
C ALA A 84 14.68 -2.81 -22.62
N PRO A 85 15.93 -2.33 -22.74
CA PRO A 85 17.07 -3.21 -22.98
C PRO A 85 17.23 -4.28 -21.90
N GLY A 86 17.19 -5.55 -22.32
CA GLY A 86 17.38 -6.71 -21.43
C GLY A 86 16.16 -7.08 -20.57
N ALA A 87 15.07 -6.30 -20.63
CA ALA A 87 13.84 -6.62 -19.93
C ALA A 87 13.20 -7.88 -20.53
N VAL A 88 12.64 -8.73 -19.65
CA VAL A 88 11.92 -9.94 -20.03
C VAL A 88 10.53 -9.87 -19.42
N PHE A 89 9.52 -10.21 -20.22
CA PHE A 89 8.10 -10.18 -19.84
C PHE A 89 7.50 -11.56 -20.04
N ASP A 90 7.08 -12.18 -18.94
CA ASP A 90 6.51 -13.53 -18.94
C ASP A 90 5.05 -13.49 -18.50
N GLU A 91 4.18 -14.23 -19.18
CA GLU A 91 2.78 -14.35 -18.78
C GLU A 91 2.66 -15.22 -17.52
N ILE A 92 1.97 -14.72 -16.50
CA ILE A 92 1.68 -15.52 -15.29
C ILE A 92 0.53 -16.49 -15.60
N THR A 93 -0.55 -15.97 -16.18
CA THR A 93 -1.65 -16.77 -16.75
C THR A 93 -2.09 -16.15 -18.08
N PRO A 94 -2.83 -16.88 -18.94
CA PRO A 94 -3.30 -16.32 -20.21
C PRO A 94 -4.14 -15.05 -20.04
N ALA A 95 -5.01 -15.00 -19.03
CA ALA A 95 -5.95 -13.89 -18.85
C ALA A 95 -5.42 -12.76 -17.97
N ILE A 96 -4.63 -13.07 -16.94
CA ILE A 96 -4.21 -12.13 -15.90
C ILE A 96 -2.74 -12.35 -15.56
N GLY A 97 -2.02 -11.25 -15.41
CA GLY A 97 -0.69 -11.24 -14.81
C GLY A 97 0.45 -11.27 -15.83
N THR A 98 1.42 -10.41 -15.58
CA THR A 98 2.71 -10.38 -16.28
C THR A 98 3.84 -10.26 -15.26
N GLU A 99 4.81 -11.16 -15.31
CA GLU A 99 6.05 -11.07 -14.54
C GLU A 99 7.12 -10.37 -15.37
N VAL A 100 7.88 -9.45 -14.75
CA VAL A 100 8.89 -8.63 -15.41
C VAL A 100 10.23 -8.82 -14.71
N HIS A 101 11.25 -9.15 -15.50
CA HIS A 101 12.63 -9.32 -15.05
C HIS A 101 13.56 -8.29 -15.67
N ASN A 102 14.70 -8.05 -15.01
CA ASN A 102 15.80 -7.21 -15.50
C ASN A 102 15.42 -5.75 -15.82
N LEU A 103 14.33 -5.25 -15.22
CA LEU A 103 13.87 -3.88 -15.37
C LEU A 103 13.57 -3.31 -13.98
N GLN A 104 14.19 -2.20 -13.62
CA GLN A 104 13.99 -1.56 -12.32
C GLN A 104 12.91 -0.48 -12.40
N LEU A 105 11.91 -0.56 -11.52
CA LEU A 105 10.87 0.46 -11.35
C LEU A 105 11.48 1.85 -11.08
N SER A 106 12.58 1.88 -10.33
CA SER A 106 13.32 3.08 -9.96
C SER A 106 13.99 3.80 -11.14
N SER A 107 14.19 3.11 -12.26
CA SER A 107 14.80 3.65 -13.48
C SER A 107 13.79 4.01 -14.58
N LEU A 108 12.50 3.72 -14.37
CA LEU A 108 11.50 3.99 -15.40
C LEU A 108 11.35 5.49 -15.64
N THR A 109 11.40 5.86 -16.92
CA THR A 109 11.02 7.18 -17.41
C THR A 109 9.53 7.43 -17.23
N SER A 110 9.10 8.69 -17.27
CA SER A 110 7.67 9.03 -17.21
C SER A 110 6.85 8.34 -18.31
N GLN A 111 7.38 8.22 -19.52
CA GLN A 111 6.73 7.49 -20.61
C GLN A 111 6.56 6.00 -20.27
N GLN A 112 7.62 5.36 -19.77
CA GLN A 112 7.54 3.94 -19.38
C GLN A 112 6.59 3.72 -18.20
N ARG A 113 6.42 4.69 -17.30
CA ARG A 113 5.43 4.61 -16.21
C ARG A 113 4.00 4.73 -16.72
N ASP A 114 3.74 5.59 -17.71
CA ASP A 114 2.43 5.65 -18.39
C ASP A 114 2.14 4.31 -19.10
N GLU A 115 3.12 3.78 -19.85
CA GLU A 115 3.00 2.47 -20.51
C GLU A 115 2.84 1.30 -19.52
N LEU A 116 3.44 1.39 -18.34
CA LEU A 116 3.25 0.43 -17.25
C LEU A 116 1.81 0.49 -16.71
N ALA A 117 1.23 1.68 -16.57
CA ALA A 117 -0.18 1.81 -16.16
C ALA A 117 -1.11 1.14 -17.18
N LEU A 118 -0.87 1.35 -18.48
CA LEU A 118 -1.63 0.68 -19.54
C LEU A 118 -1.45 -0.85 -19.50
N LEU A 119 -0.22 -1.34 -19.32
CA LEU A 119 0.04 -2.78 -19.20
C LEU A 119 -0.70 -3.37 -17.99
N ALA A 120 -0.69 -2.68 -16.84
CA ALA A 120 -1.41 -3.11 -15.64
C ALA A 120 -2.93 -3.12 -15.86
N ALA A 121 -3.49 -2.13 -16.56
CA ALA A 121 -4.91 -2.11 -16.91
C ALA A 121 -5.30 -3.28 -17.82
N GLU A 122 -4.46 -3.65 -18.79
CA GLU A 122 -4.72 -4.77 -19.70
C GLU A 122 -4.53 -6.15 -19.04
N ARG A 123 -3.57 -6.27 -18.10
CA ARG A 123 -3.14 -7.54 -17.51
C ARG A 123 -3.64 -7.77 -16.09
N GLY A 124 -4.27 -6.78 -15.46
CA GLY A 124 -4.74 -6.82 -14.08
C GLY A 124 -3.62 -6.72 -13.03
N VAL A 125 -2.51 -7.43 -13.20
CA VAL A 125 -1.35 -7.36 -12.29
C VAL A 125 -0.03 -7.44 -13.06
N VAL A 126 0.95 -6.65 -12.65
CA VAL A 126 2.33 -6.70 -13.17
C VAL A 126 3.28 -6.86 -11.99
N VAL A 127 4.11 -7.90 -12.02
CA VAL A 127 5.02 -8.25 -10.92
C VAL A 127 6.46 -8.06 -11.37
N PHE A 128 7.20 -7.18 -10.70
CA PHE A 128 8.61 -6.96 -11.01
C PHE A 128 9.50 -7.76 -10.06
N LYS A 129 10.46 -8.51 -10.60
CA LYS A 129 11.43 -9.29 -9.81
C LYS A 129 12.77 -8.55 -9.68
N GLY A 130 13.50 -8.87 -8.61
CA GLY A 130 14.85 -8.37 -8.37
C GLY A 130 14.94 -6.84 -8.25
N GLN A 131 13.97 -6.24 -7.55
CA GLN A 131 13.85 -4.78 -7.46
C GLN A 131 14.74 -4.17 -6.38
N ASP A 132 15.36 -3.03 -6.70
CA ASP A 132 16.01 -2.13 -5.75
C ASP A 132 15.01 -1.20 -5.03
N PHE A 133 13.73 -1.27 -5.40
CA PHE A 133 12.68 -0.33 -4.98
C PHE A 133 12.53 -0.20 -3.47
N ALA A 134 12.83 -1.24 -2.68
CA ALA A 134 12.83 -1.16 -1.23
C ALA A 134 13.92 -0.22 -0.66
N ASP A 135 14.99 0.00 -1.43
CA ASP A 135 16.21 0.69 -1.02
C ASP A 135 16.37 2.09 -1.63
N ILE A 136 15.47 2.52 -2.53
CA ILE A 136 15.57 3.84 -3.19
C ILE A 136 15.19 5.02 -2.30
N GLY A 137 14.66 4.74 -1.10
CA GLY A 137 14.24 5.74 -0.12
C GLY A 137 12.80 6.24 -0.31
N LYS A 138 12.23 6.75 0.78
CA LYS A 138 10.81 7.11 0.90
C LYS A 138 10.37 8.20 -0.06
N ASP A 139 11.22 9.20 -0.29
CA ASP A 139 10.90 10.29 -1.22
C ASP A 139 10.73 9.79 -2.65
N ARG A 140 11.62 8.91 -3.11
CA ARG A 140 11.55 8.34 -4.47
C ARG A 140 10.39 7.36 -4.62
N GLN A 141 10.07 6.60 -3.58
CA GLN A 141 8.86 5.74 -3.56
C GLN A 141 7.59 6.59 -3.65
N ARG A 142 7.51 7.68 -2.89
CA ARG A 142 6.40 8.64 -2.93
C ARG A 142 6.27 9.29 -4.31
N GLU A 143 7.38 9.76 -4.88
CA GLU A 143 7.43 10.33 -6.23
C GLU A 143 6.95 9.33 -7.29
N PHE A 144 7.40 8.07 -7.18
CA PHE A 144 6.97 7.01 -8.08
C PHE A 144 5.46 6.78 -8.00
N GLY A 145 4.89 6.66 -6.80
CA GLY A 145 3.45 6.49 -6.62
C GLY A 145 2.63 7.68 -7.11
N ALA A 146 3.11 8.91 -6.86
CA ALA A 146 2.45 10.15 -7.27
C ALA A 146 2.32 10.29 -8.79
N HIS A 147 3.13 9.57 -9.56
CA HIS A 147 3.01 9.52 -11.02
C HIS A 147 1.63 9.00 -11.47
N PHE A 148 1.04 8.06 -10.73
CA PHE A 148 -0.21 7.37 -11.09
C PHE A 148 -1.48 8.07 -10.59
N GLY A 149 -1.34 9.09 -9.73
CA GLY A 149 -2.46 9.85 -9.21
C GLY A 149 -2.21 10.41 -7.80
N PRO A 150 -3.24 11.03 -7.20
CA PRO A 150 -3.16 11.47 -5.81
C PRO A 150 -2.85 10.30 -4.87
N LEU A 151 -1.90 10.51 -3.96
CA LEU A 151 -1.52 9.49 -2.99
C LEU A 151 -2.54 9.44 -1.85
N HIS A 152 -3.13 8.26 -1.66
CA HIS A 152 -4.08 8.03 -0.60
C HIS A 152 -3.39 7.82 0.76
N VAL A 153 -3.91 8.45 1.82
CA VAL A 153 -3.49 8.19 3.20
C VAL A 153 -4.44 7.17 3.81
N HIS A 154 -3.99 5.93 3.91
CA HIS A 154 -4.82 4.81 4.35
C HIS A 154 -5.32 4.99 5.79
N GLN A 155 -6.62 4.79 6.01
CA GLN A 155 -7.30 5.01 7.30
C GLN A 155 -6.97 3.92 8.35
N MET A 156 -6.61 2.72 7.90
CA MET A 156 -6.35 1.56 8.76
C MET A 156 -4.86 1.24 8.81
N GLY A 157 -4.28 1.01 9.98
CA GLY A 157 -2.84 0.72 10.12
C GLY A 157 -2.02 1.93 10.59
N GLY A 158 -0.74 1.68 10.88
CA GLY A 158 0.23 2.74 11.17
C GLY A 158 0.89 3.23 9.89
N GLN A 159 1.46 4.43 9.91
CA GLN A 159 2.08 5.06 8.72
C GLN A 159 3.60 5.13 8.88
N VAL A 160 4.35 5.39 7.82
CA VAL A 160 5.77 5.72 8.00
C VAL A 160 5.91 7.14 8.53
N LYS A 161 6.74 7.34 9.57
CA LYS A 161 6.96 8.66 10.18
C LYS A 161 7.41 9.70 9.13
N GLY A 162 6.62 10.76 8.97
CA GLY A 162 6.86 11.84 8.01
C GLY A 162 6.39 11.56 6.57
N TYR A 163 5.82 10.37 6.32
CA TYR A 163 5.34 9.91 5.03
C TYR A 163 3.98 9.22 5.22
N PRO A 164 2.90 9.97 5.50
CA PRO A 164 1.60 9.41 5.83
C PRO A 164 0.99 8.56 4.70
N GLU A 165 1.42 8.78 3.46
CA GLU A 165 0.99 8.04 2.27
C GLU A 165 1.63 6.65 2.16
N LEU A 166 2.69 6.37 2.94
CA LEU A 166 3.35 5.08 2.96
C LEU A 166 2.78 4.23 4.10
N LEU A 167 2.05 3.17 3.73
CA LEU A 167 1.51 2.16 4.63
C LEU A 167 2.47 0.96 4.73
N PRO A 168 3.20 0.79 5.85
CA PRO A 168 4.00 -0.41 6.08
C PRO A 168 3.13 -1.62 6.42
N VAL A 169 3.14 -2.63 5.55
CA VAL A 169 2.64 -3.97 5.88
C VAL A 169 3.74 -4.73 6.62
N TYR A 170 3.71 -4.64 7.95
CA TYR A 170 4.72 -5.22 8.83
C TYR A 170 4.08 -6.21 9.81
N ARG A 171 4.69 -7.39 9.92
CA ARG A 171 4.36 -8.39 10.95
C ARG A 171 5.55 -8.54 11.89
N ASP A 172 5.33 -8.26 13.16
CA ASP A 172 6.34 -8.48 14.20
C ASP A 172 6.53 -9.99 14.44
N PHE A 173 7.79 -10.40 14.60
CA PHE A 173 8.19 -11.77 14.91
C PHE A 173 8.01 -12.12 16.40
N THR A 174 7.81 -11.12 17.26
CA THR A 174 7.89 -11.28 18.72
C THR A 174 6.58 -10.97 19.44
N ALA A 175 5.85 -9.93 19.02
CA ALA A 175 4.44 -9.79 19.38
C ALA A 175 3.68 -10.90 18.66
N GLY A 176 3.29 -11.95 19.39
CA GLY A 176 2.56 -13.11 18.86
C GLY A 176 1.27 -12.71 18.16
N ALA A 177 1.38 -12.27 16.90
CA ALA A 177 0.34 -11.70 16.08
C ALA A 177 -0.59 -12.84 15.65
N VAL A 178 -1.48 -13.21 16.57
CA VAL A 178 -2.67 -13.97 16.22
C VAL A 178 -3.53 -13.02 15.42
N ASP A 179 -3.71 -13.33 14.13
CA ASP A 179 -4.71 -12.67 13.31
C ASP A 179 -6.09 -13.00 13.90
N ASN A 180 -6.59 -12.13 14.78
CA ASN A 180 -7.93 -12.26 15.35
C ASN A 180 -8.99 -12.42 14.25
N GLU A 181 -8.70 -11.84 13.10
CA GLU A 181 -9.46 -11.95 11.85
C GLU A 181 -9.65 -13.35 11.27
N ILE A 182 -8.78 -14.31 11.61
CA ILE A 182 -8.88 -15.70 11.16
C ILE A 182 -9.03 -16.69 12.31
N LYS A 183 -9.00 -16.21 13.56
CA LYS A 183 -9.05 -17.04 14.78
C LYS A 183 -10.22 -18.03 14.80
N ASN A 184 -11.36 -17.65 14.23
CA ASN A 184 -12.57 -18.47 14.17
C ASN A 184 -12.89 -18.96 12.74
N ASN A 185 -11.93 -18.88 11.81
CA ASN A 185 -12.12 -19.35 10.44
C ASN A 185 -11.43 -20.70 10.23
N VAL A 186 -12.07 -21.55 9.43
CA VAL A 186 -11.48 -22.82 8.94
C VAL A 186 -10.53 -22.60 7.75
N SER A 187 -10.43 -21.38 7.25
CA SER A 187 -9.57 -20.97 6.13
C SER A 187 -9.04 -19.55 6.35
N SER A 188 -7.80 -19.30 5.93
CA SER A 188 -7.21 -17.97 5.88
C SER A 188 -7.49 -17.23 4.57
N ILE A 189 -8.22 -17.84 3.62
CA ILE A 189 -8.51 -17.24 2.32
C ILE A 189 -9.59 -16.17 2.47
N LYS A 190 -9.27 -14.94 2.06
CA LYS A 190 -10.21 -13.83 1.94
C LYS A 190 -10.02 -13.14 0.59
N TRP A 191 -11.11 -12.91 -0.13
CA TRP A 191 -11.13 -12.10 -1.34
C TRP A 191 -11.77 -10.76 -1.02
N HIS A 192 -11.11 -9.67 -1.41
CA HIS A 192 -11.61 -8.31 -1.20
C HIS A 192 -11.02 -7.37 -2.26
N SER A 193 -11.62 -6.19 -2.35
CA SER A 193 -11.00 -4.99 -2.90
C SER A 193 -10.69 -4.08 -1.73
N ASP A 194 -9.50 -3.48 -1.72
CA ASP A 194 -9.13 -2.54 -0.67
C ASP A 194 -10.08 -1.34 -0.64
N MET A 195 -10.43 -0.91 0.57
CA MET A 195 -11.17 0.32 0.85
C MET A 195 -12.50 0.47 0.10
N SER A 196 -13.20 -0.62 -0.24
CA SER A 196 -14.46 -0.57 -0.99
C SER A 196 -15.65 0.09 -0.25
N TYR A 197 -15.45 0.57 0.97
CA TYR A 197 -16.42 1.32 1.76
C TYR A 197 -16.17 2.84 1.69
N GLU A 198 -15.03 3.27 1.15
CA GLU A 198 -14.81 4.67 0.79
C GLU A 198 -15.64 4.97 -0.47
N MET A 199 -16.05 6.24 -0.58
CA MET A 199 -17.13 6.79 -1.42
C MET A 199 -17.60 5.95 -2.61
#